data_AF-A0A914P746-F1
#
_entry.id   AF-A0A914P746-F1
#
_cell.length_a   1.000
_cell.length_b   1.000
_cell.length_c   1.000
_cell.angle_alpha   90.00
_cell.angle_beta   90.00
_cell.angle_gamma   90.00
#
_symmetry.space_group_name_H-M   'P 1'
#
loop_
_entity.id
_entity.type
_entity.pdbx_description
1 polymer ?
#
loop_
_entity_poly.entity_id
_entity_poly.type
_entity_poly.pdbx_seq_one_letter_code
_entity_poly.pdbx_strand_id
1 'polypeptide(L)'
;MVYITPTRILLGLEEAVKDSRGIRMLKPENLIQVKFRDENFSTFPLECVEQIFLRCYLGGINIAGRQFHEFGGSSSLFREHGSYFYATNDKTDIIRWWQKLGQFKIEAPSKVGARIGQYFTSATQITMKVRQSNVQVFNDIMSNSKDSRGNSFCFSDGVGTISPDFAAQISQDLQLPYIPSAFQIRYAGCKGMVFIDKEDHCQDRQLFGNGGKYLLCFRKSQQKFIVENNDEYLDFDVVNFSTPTPANLFPVFTAMLDSLAYCGNTRKKLHERLRQLQYQRFLEIIKPLAINAQFIKTLKTLPQYFPISAIEDKFLIEEPFLRSMIEAKAVSNAKLMMSKCQLQLPMSLARAVFGIMDPTGILNHGEIFFKYSEPSSLNTKTVLIQEKVGITKGPIYHAGDIRFLRSVDIPALHHLSDVLVFPSRGFRPHPDEIGGGDLDGDTYIIFWDPDLIPNWEAPSADYTAPSVEHIEKVDLYNLQDKHPHFRVQYAKENNLEQISTCHLAHLVTHQPFHKDCTKIAKKGEIAVHRTTNFKKR
;
A
#
# COMPACT_ATOMS: atom_id res chain seq x y z
N MET A 1 23.46 9.11 -5.41
CA MET A 1 22.21 9.91 -5.49
C MET A 1 22.54 11.33 -5.96
N VAL A 2 21.60 12.10 -6.51
CA VAL A 2 21.81 13.51 -6.88
C VAL A 2 20.73 14.37 -6.24
N TYR A 3 21.12 15.44 -5.55
CA TYR A 3 20.20 16.42 -5.00
C TYR A 3 20.26 17.71 -5.80
N ILE A 4 19.10 18.23 -6.19
CA ILE A 4 18.98 19.56 -6.78
C ILE A 4 18.36 20.49 -5.73
N THR A 5 19.08 21.55 -5.40
CA THR A 5 18.62 22.61 -4.51
C THR A 5 18.42 23.91 -5.28
N PRO A 6 17.82 24.95 -4.68
CA PRO A 6 17.63 26.23 -5.36
C PRO A 6 18.96 26.84 -5.87
N THR A 7 20.08 26.62 -5.17
CA THR A 7 21.36 27.27 -5.52
C THR A 7 22.41 26.33 -6.09
N ARG A 8 22.27 25.01 -5.97
CA ARG A 8 23.33 24.05 -6.33
C ARG A 8 22.82 22.66 -6.69
N ILE A 9 23.71 21.89 -7.32
CA ILE A 9 23.58 20.45 -7.54
C ILE A 9 24.58 19.77 -6.62
N LEU A 10 24.12 18.82 -5.81
CA LEU A 10 24.94 18.08 -4.86
C LEU A 10 24.96 16.60 -5.26
N LEU A 11 26.17 16.05 -5.38
CA LEU A 11 26.36 14.62 -5.60
C LEU A 11 26.39 13.92 -4.24
N GLY A 12 25.37 13.11 -3.99
CA GLY A 12 25.33 12.23 -2.82
C GLY A 12 26.16 10.97 -3.06
N LEU A 13 26.48 10.27 -1.98
CA LEU A 13 27.15 8.97 -2.04
C LEU A 13 26.32 7.94 -2.82
N GLU A 14 27.00 6.87 -3.22
CA GLU A 14 26.32 5.69 -3.75
C GLU A 14 25.49 5.05 -2.63
N GLU A 15 24.20 4.84 -2.90
CA GLU A 15 23.26 4.27 -1.94
C GLU A 15 22.66 3.00 -2.53
N ALA A 16 22.58 1.96 -1.71
CA ALA A 16 21.85 0.75 -2.07
C ALA A 16 20.35 1.07 -2.18
N VAL A 17 19.79 0.94 -3.38
CA VAL A 17 18.36 1.13 -3.64
C VAL A 17 17.70 -0.24 -3.76
N LYS A 18 16.46 -0.36 -3.26
CA LYS A 18 15.65 -1.55 -3.46
C LYS A 18 15.46 -1.80 -4.96
N ASP A 19 15.62 -3.06 -5.34
CA ASP A 19 15.55 -3.49 -6.73
C ASP A 19 14.15 -3.26 -7.35
N SER A 20 14.13 -3.08 -8.67
CA SER A 20 12.90 -2.94 -9.47
C SER A 20 13.16 -3.30 -10.93
N ARG A 21 12.11 -3.71 -11.65
CA ARG A 21 12.21 -4.11 -13.05
C ARG A 21 12.84 -3.03 -13.95
N GLY A 22 12.49 -1.77 -13.71
CA GLY A 22 13.02 -0.62 -14.44
C GLY A 22 14.52 -0.43 -14.23
N ILE A 23 15.00 -0.64 -12.99
CA ILE A 23 16.44 -0.56 -12.68
C ILE A 23 17.20 -1.70 -13.36
N ARG A 24 16.70 -2.94 -13.30
CA ARG A 24 17.34 -4.09 -13.96
C ARG A 24 17.39 -3.94 -15.47
N MET A 25 16.30 -3.48 -16.07
CA MET A 25 16.18 -3.32 -17.52
C MET A 25 17.09 -2.21 -18.07
N LEU A 26 17.12 -1.05 -17.42
CA LEU A 26 17.92 0.11 -17.86
C LEU A 26 19.38 0.02 -17.40
N LYS A 27 19.65 -0.89 -16.47
CA LYS A 27 20.90 -1.11 -15.75
C LYS A 27 21.27 0.04 -14.80
N PRO A 28 21.66 -0.26 -13.54
CA PRO A 28 21.95 0.77 -12.53
C PRO A 28 22.97 1.83 -12.98
N GLU A 29 23.99 1.44 -13.74
CA GLU A 29 25.05 2.32 -14.21
C GLU A 29 24.59 3.40 -15.20
N ASN A 30 23.40 3.25 -15.77
CA ASN A 30 22.79 4.25 -16.66
C ASN A 30 21.76 5.13 -15.96
N LEU A 31 21.53 4.92 -14.66
CA LEU A 31 20.52 5.62 -13.90
C LEU A 31 21.14 6.49 -12.82
N ILE A 32 20.55 7.66 -12.62
CA ILE A 32 20.71 8.44 -11.39
C ILE A 32 19.35 8.67 -10.78
N GLN A 33 19.28 8.58 -9.45
CA GLN A 33 18.12 9.06 -8.71
C GLN A 33 18.34 10.52 -8.36
N VAL A 34 17.44 11.38 -8.85
CA VAL A 34 17.44 12.82 -8.61
C VAL A 34 16.35 13.14 -7.61
N LYS A 35 16.68 13.85 -6.53
CA LYS A 35 15.71 14.38 -5.57
C LYS A 35 15.85 15.88 -5.48
N PHE A 36 14.73 16.58 -5.53
CA PHE A 36 14.73 18.01 -5.35
C PHE A 36 14.49 18.35 -3.87
N ARG A 37 15.39 19.14 -3.28
CA ARG A 37 15.39 19.46 -1.83
C ARG A 37 15.78 20.91 -1.58
N ASP A 38 15.43 21.41 -0.40
CA ASP A 38 15.96 22.68 0.08
C ASP A 38 17.45 22.55 0.43
N GLU A 39 18.11 23.67 0.74
CA GLU A 39 19.52 23.71 1.12
C GLU A 39 19.84 22.91 2.40
N ASN A 40 18.85 22.73 3.27
CA ASN A 40 18.94 21.89 4.48
C ASN A 40 18.44 20.45 4.25
N PHE A 41 18.25 20.03 2.99
CA PHE A 41 17.71 18.74 2.57
C PHE A 41 16.25 18.45 2.97
N SER A 42 15.51 19.45 3.42
CA SER A 42 14.06 19.33 3.64
C SER A 42 13.26 19.42 2.34
N THR A 43 11.97 19.09 2.39
CA THR A 43 11.01 19.45 1.35
C THR A 43 10.66 20.93 1.47
N PHE A 44 10.58 21.64 0.35
CA PHE A 44 10.39 23.09 0.34
C PHE A 44 9.21 23.49 -0.54
N PRO A 45 8.56 24.64 -0.25
CA PRO A 45 7.49 25.15 -1.10
C PRO A 45 8.06 25.56 -2.46
N LEU A 46 7.55 24.94 -3.54
CA LEU A 46 8.11 25.01 -4.89
C LEU A 46 7.88 26.33 -5.63
N GLU A 47 7.15 27.28 -5.05
CA GLU A 47 6.75 28.53 -5.71
C GLU A 47 7.95 29.34 -6.24
N CYS A 48 9.09 29.28 -5.55
CA CYS A 48 10.30 30.02 -5.93
C CYS A 48 11.25 29.29 -6.89
N VAL A 49 11.00 28.02 -7.23
CA VAL A 49 11.99 27.16 -7.94
C VAL A 49 11.44 26.36 -9.11
N GLU A 50 10.18 26.61 -9.51
CA GLU A 50 9.55 25.94 -10.64
C GLU A 50 10.43 25.96 -11.88
N GLN A 51 11.03 27.10 -12.20
CA GLN A 51 11.90 27.23 -13.38
C GLN A 51 13.13 26.33 -13.28
N ILE A 52 13.68 26.12 -12.08
CA ILE A 52 14.82 25.23 -11.85
C ILE A 52 14.40 23.77 -12.11
N PHE A 53 13.24 23.36 -11.56
CA PHE A 53 12.72 22.01 -11.79
C PHE A 53 12.45 21.75 -13.27
N LEU A 54 11.73 22.67 -13.92
CA LEU A 54 11.43 22.56 -15.35
C LEU A 54 12.72 22.52 -16.18
N ARG A 55 13.70 23.36 -15.86
CA ARG A 55 15.01 23.34 -16.54
C ARG A 55 15.70 21.99 -16.38
N CYS A 56 15.68 21.38 -15.20
CA CYS A 56 16.31 20.07 -14.98
C CYS A 56 15.52 18.94 -15.66
N TYR A 57 14.19 18.92 -15.53
CA TYR A 57 13.38 17.87 -16.15
C TYR A 57 13.39 17.94 -17.68
N LEU A 58 13.23 19.14 -18.26
CA LEU A 58 13.21 19.33 -19.70
C LEU A 58 14.62 19.35 -20.29
N GLY A 59 15.59 20.01 -19.64
CA GLY A 59 16.95 20.16 -20.15
C GLY A 59 17.86 18.96 -19.86
N GLY A 60 17.52 18.14 -18.86
CA GLY A 60 18.42 17.12 -18.33
C GLY A 60 19.53 17.70 -17.45
N ILE A 61 20.44 16.83 -17.02
CA ILE A 61 21.53 17.15 -16.10
C ILE A 61 22.81 16.50 -16.64
N ASN A 62 23.89 17.28 -16.72
CA ASN A 62 25.21 16.75 -17.09
C ASN A 62 26.02 16.46 -15.81
N ILE A 63 26.46 15.21 -15.65
CA ILE A 63 27.30 14.77 -14.54
C ILE A 63 28.47 13.97 -15.11
N ALA A 64 29.70 14.40 -14.80
CA ALA A 64 30.93 13.74 -15.24
C ALA A 64 30.97 13.45 -16.75
N GLY A 65 30.46 14.39 -17.58
CA GLY A 65 30.45 14.27 -19.04
C GLY A 65 29.34 13.39 -19.62
N ARG A 66 28.47 12.81 -18.78
CA ARG A 66 27.29 12.05 -19.22
C ARG A 66 26.04 12.92 -19.08
N GLN A 67 25.24 12.94 -20.13
CA GLN A 67 23.95 13.62 -20.15
C GLN A 67 22.85 12.69 -19.63
N PHE A 68 22.08 13.17 -18.66
CA PHE A 68 20.97 12.43 -18.04
C PHE A 68 19.65 13.14 -18.27
N HIS A 69 18.63 12.42 -18.71
CA HIS A 69 17.28 12.96 -18.97
C HIS A 69 16.23 12.21 -18.15
N GLU A 70 15.14 12.89 -17.78
CA GLU A 70 14.10 12.27 -16.96
C GLU A 70 13.49 11.06 -17.67
N PHE A 71 13.37 9.96 -16.95
CA PHE A 71 12.75 8.73 -17.44
C PHE A 71 11.44 8.42 -16.73
N GLY A 72 11.35 8.70 -15.43
CA GLY A 72 10.18 8.45 -14.61
C GLY A 72 10.55 7.89 -13.24
N GLY A 73 9.56 7.39 -12.50
CA GLY A 73 9.79 6.89 -11.15
C GLY A 73 8.55 6.30 -10.52
N SER A 74 8.74 5.61 -9.40
CA SER A 74 7.62 5.07 -8.65
C SER A 74 6.79 6.19 -8.02
N SER A 75 5.52 5.89 -7.70
CA SER A 75 4.65 6.86 -7.04
C SER A 75 5.21 7.33 -5.68
N SER A 76 5.97 6.50 -4.97
CA SER A 76 6.64 6.89 -3.72
C SER A 76 7.79 7.87 -3.97
N LEU A 77 8.68 7.57 -4.92
CA LEU A 77 9.76 8.48 -5.31
C LEU A 77 9.19 9.83 -5.78
N PHE A 78 8.06 9.78 -6.48
CA PHE A 78 7.37 10.96 -6.95
C PHE A 78 6.80 11.85 -5.85
N ARG A 79 6.29 11.27 -4.74
CA ARG A 79 5.84 12.01 -3.55
C ARG A 79 7.01 12.66 -2.83
N GLU A 80 8.17 12.03 -2.87
CA GLU A 80 9.42 12.59 -2.35
C GLU A 80 10.06 13.61 -3.30
N HIS A 81 9.33 14.21 -4.25
CA HIS A 81 9.87 15.12 -5.26
C HIS A 81 11.15 14.57 -5.93
N GLY A 82 11.18 13.27 -6.23
CA GLY A 82 12.27 12.63 -6.96
C GLY A 82 11.83 12.06 -8.31
N SER A 83 12.81 11.66 -9.11
CA SER A 83 12.64 10.87 -10.34
C SER A 83 13.94 10.15 -10.68
N TYR A 84 13.86 9.10 -11.50
CA TYR A 84 15.03 8.50 -12.14
C TYR A 84 15.32 9.22 -13.46
N PHE A 85 16.59 9.51 -13.67
CA PHE A 85 17.09 10.03 -14.94
C PHE A 85 17.98 8.98 -15.59
N TYR A 86 17.86 8.84 -16.91
CA TYR A 86 18.58 7.87 -17.72
C TYR A 86 19.67 8.55 -18.55
N ALA A 87 20.84 7.93 -18.63
CA ALA A 87 21.98 8.41 -19.39
C ALA A 87 21.75 8.25 -20.90
N THR A 88 21.57 9.35 -21.62
CA THR A 88 21.53 9.37 -23.09
C THR A 88 21.86 10.76 -23.63
N ASN A 89 22.44 10.80 -24.83
CA ASN A 89 22.63 12.02 -25.61
C ASN A 89 21.45 12.31 -26.56
N ASP A 90 20.58 11.31 -26.81
CA ASP A 90 19.40 11.43 -27.67
C ASP A 90 18.15 11.06 -26.86
N LYS A 91 17.33 12.07 -26.57
CA LYS A 91 16.05 11.90 -25.86
C LYS A 91 15.10 10.90 -26.51
N THR A 92 15.22 10.64 -27.80
CA THR A 92 14.37 9.64 -28.49
C THR A 92 14.63 8.22 -27.97
N ASP A 93 15.79 7.95 -27.37
CA ASP A 93 16.08 6.67 -26.72
C ASP A 93 15.12 6.35 -25.57
N ILE A 94 14.72 7.36 -24.80
CA ILE A 94 13.75 7.19 -23.72
C ILE A 94 12.38 6.79 -24.30
N ILE A 95 11.97 7.38 -25.42
CA ILE A 95 10.72 7.03 -26.11
C ILE A 95 10.79 5.58 -26.60
N ARG A 96 11.92 5.17 -27.21
CA ARG A 96 12.15 3.78 -27.63
C ARG A 96 12.07 2.82 -26.45
N TRP A 97 12.63 3.19 -25.29
CA TRP A 97 12.49 2.39 -24.08
C TRP A 97 11.05 2.29 -23.60
N TRP A 98 10.30 3.39 -23.55
CA TRP A 98 8.88 3.34 -23.18
C TRP A 98 8.07 2.49 -24.15
N GLN A 99 8.32 2.54 -25.45
CA GLN A 99 7.67 1.66 -26.44
C GLN A 99 7.94 0.18 -26.16
N LYS A 100 9.16 -0.18 -25.74
CA LYS A 100 9.51 -1.56 -25.34
C LYS A 100 8.78 -2.02 -24.08
N LEU A 101 8.32 -1.12 -23.23
CA LEU A 101 7.56 -1.47 -22.03
C LEU A 101 6.15 -2.00 -22.37
N GLY A 102 5.57 -1.58 -23.49
CA GLY A 102 4.23 -1.98 -23.92
C GLY A 102 3.46 -0.86 -24.62
N GLN A 103 2.21 -1.17 -24.95
CA GLN A 103 1.27 -0.28 -25.62
C GLN A 103 0.42 0.48 -24.58
N PHE A 104 0.64 1.79 -24.50
CA PHE A 104 -0.06 2.70 -23.60
C PHE A 104 -1.22 3.40 -24.31
N LYS A 105 -2.33 3.60 -23.59
CA LYS A 105 -3.47 4.38 -24.09
C LYS A 105 -3.16 5.86 -24.07
N ILE A 106 -3.73 6.59 -25.03
CA ILE A 106 -3.73 8.06 -25.04
C ILE A 106 -4.57 8.56 -23.85
N GLU A 107 -3.91 9.08 -22.83
CA GLU A 107 -4.49 9.46 -21.54
C GLU A 107 -3.80 10.71 -20.97
N ALA A 108 -4.19 11.14 -19.77
CA ALA A 108 -3.50 12.23 -19.06
C ALA A 108 -2.00 11.92 -18.88
N PRO A 109 -1.09 12.92 -18.96
CA PRO A 109 0.35 12.72 -18.75
C PRO A 109 0.67 11.99 -17.46
N SER A 110 -0.10 12.30 -16.44
CA SER A 110 -0.05 11.69 -15.13
C SER A 110 -0.34 10.21 -15.09
N LYS A 111 -1.36 9.76 -15.84
CA LYS A 111 -1.70 8.34 -15.91
C LYS A 111 -0.63 7.57 -16.66
N VAL A 112 -0.17 8.09 -17.79
CA VAL A 112 0.91 7.47 -18.59
C VAL A 112 2.20 7.41 -17.78
N GLY A 113 2.60 8.50 -17.13
CA GLY A 113 3.75 8.55 -16.23
C GLY A 113 3.62 7.58 -15.06
N ALA A 114 2.44 7.44 -14.46
CA ALA A 114 2.18 6.44 -13.43
C ALA A 114 2.28 5.01 -13.98
N ARG A 115 1.92 4.76 -15.25
CA ARG A 115 2.06 3.42 -15.86
C ARG A 115 3.52 3.04 -16.06
N ILE A 116 4.35 3.96 -16.55
CA ILE A 116 5.81 3.81 -16.63
C ILE A 116 6.40 3.60 -15.23
N GLY A 117 5.93 4.39 -14.25
CA GLY A 117 6.36 4.31 -12.86
C GLY A 117 6.15 2.96 -12.20
N GLN A 118 5.24 2.11 -12.72
CA GLN A 118 5.04 0.75 -12.21
C GLN A 118 6.30 -0.11 -12.32
N TYR A 119 7.12 0.11 -13.35
CA TYR A 119 8.39 -0.59 -13.54
C TYR A 119 9.43 -0.26 -12.46
N PHE A 120 9.31 0.92 -11.84
CA PHE A 120 10.18 1.36 -10.74
C PHE A 120 9.62 1.04 -9.36
N THR A 121 8.51 0.28 -9.27
CA THR A 121 8.01 -0.22 -8.00
C THR A 121 9.06 -1.14 -7.39
N SER A 122 9.49 -0.87 -6.17
CA SER A 122 10.39 -1.77 -5.44
C SER A 122 9.73 -3.13 -5.28
N ALA A 123 10.36 -4.16 -5.81
CA ALA A 123 9.81 -5.52 -5.83
C ALA A 123 10.91 -6.56 -5.97
N THR A 124 10.65 -7.75 -5.45
CA THR A 124 11.55 -8.90 -5.56
C THR A 124 11.19 -9.68 -6.82
N GLN A 125 12.15 -9.87 -7.72
CA GLN A 125 11.96 -10.70 -8.90
C GLN A 125 11.94 -12.18 -8.50
N ILE A 126 10.94 -12.92 -8.99
CA ILE A 126 10.86 -14.37 -8.84
C ILE A 126 11.70 -15.04 -9.93
N THR A 127 12.36 -16.15 -9.59
CA THR A 127 13.31 -16.82 -10.49
C THR A 127 12.59 -17.42 -11.69
N MET A 128 11.42 -18.01 -11.45
CA MET A 128 10.58 -18.54 -12.52
C MET A 128 9.93 -17.42 -13.33
N LYS A 129 10.20 -17.40 -14.64
CA LYS A 129 9.47 -16.57 -15.59
C LYS A 129 8.12 -17.21 -15.94
N VAL A 130 7.12 -16.37 -16.17
CA VAL A 130 5.77 -16.82 -16.51
C VAL A 130 5.53 -16.66 -18.00
N ARG A 131 5.14 -17.75 -18.67
CA ARG A 131 4.78 -17.72 -20.09
C ARG A 131 3.43 -17.02 -20.27
N GLN A 132 3.31 -16.16 -21.29
CA GLN A 132 2.08 -15.38 -21.51
C GLN A 132 0.83 -16.25 -21.72
N SER A 133 0.95 -17.41 -22.37
CA SER A 133 -0.17 -18.36 -22.54
C SER A 133 -0.67 -19.03 -21.25
N ASN A 134 0.10 -18.96 -20.17
CA ASN A 134 -0.30 -19.41 -18.82
C ASN A 134 -1.03 -18.31 -18.04
N VAL A 135 -1.36 -17.18 -18.65
CA VAL A 135 -2.05 -16.06 -18.00
C VAL A 135 -3.35 -15.75 -18.74
N GLN A 136 -4.43 -15.60 -17.98
CA GLN A 136 -5.74 -15.23 -18.51
C GLN A 136 -6.19 -13.88 -17.92
N VAL A 137 -6.85 -13.05 -18.73
CA VAL A 137 -7.48 -11.79 -18.28
C VAL A 137 -8.99 -11.91 -18.46
N PHE A 138 -9.74 -11.83 -17.36
CA PHE A 138 -11.20 -11.85 -17.34
C PHE A 138 -11.79 -10.46 -17.21
N ASN A 139 -13.08 -10.32 -17.54
CA ASN A 139 -13.83 -9.12 -17.21
C ASN A 139 -13.92 -8.93 -15.69
N ASP A 140 -14.05 -7.67 -15.26
CA ASP A 140 -14.34 -7.32 -13.88
C ASP A 140 -15.74 -7.77 -13.47
N ILE A 141 -15.92 -8.03 -12.18
CA ILE A 141 -17.22 -8.34 -11.57
C ILE A 141 -17.87 -7.03 -11.16
N MET A 142 -19.00 -6.72 -11.80
CA MET A 142 -19.68 -5.43 -11.67
C MET A 142 -20.99 -5.56 -10.88
N SER A 143 -21.33 -4.52 -10.13
CA SER A 143 -22.63 -4.37 -9.48
C SER A 143 -23.72 -3.99 -10.49
N ASN A 144 -24.94 -4.42 -10.22
CA ASN A 144 -26.14 -3.93 -10.92
C ASN A 144 -26.54 -2.51 -10.45
N SER A 145 -26.10 -2.11 -9.25
CA SER A 145 -26.33 -0.78 -8.73
C SER A 145 -25.31 0.21 -9.29
N LYS A 146 -25.69 1.49 -9.27
CA LYS A 146 -24.92 2.58 -9.87
C LYS A 146 -24.54 3.61 -8.82
N ASP A 147 -23.37 4.22 -9.03
CA ASP A 147 -22.91 5.38 -8.28
C ASP A 147 -23.75 6.64 -8.59
N SER A 148 -23.42 7.76 -7.94
CA SER A 148 -24.16 9.03 -8.15
C SER A 148 -24.02 9.61 -9.58
N ARG A 149 -23.19 8.99 -10.42
CA ARG A 149 -22.96 9.33 -11.83
C ARG A 149 -23.47 8.28 -12.81
N GLY A 150 -24.09 7.20 -12.34
CA GLY A 150 -24.62 6.15 -13.19
C GLY A 150 -23.61 5.06 -13.59
N ASN A 151 -22.39 5.04 -13.03
CA ASN A 151 -21.41 3.98 -13.26
C ASN A 151 -21.66 2.80 -12.32
N SER A 152 -21.52 1.57 -12.82
CA SER A 152 -21.57 0.38 -11.97
C SER A 152 -20.33 0.30 -11.08
N PHE A 153 -20.54 -0.12 -9.82
CA PHE A 153 -19.43 -0.43 -8.91
C PHE A 153 -18.69 -1.71 -9.33
N CYS A 154 -17.38 -1.78 -9.07
CA CYS A 154 -16.54 -2.94 -9.36
C CYS A 154 -16.17 -3.69 -8.07
N PHE A 155 -16.53 -4.97 -7.98
CA PHE A 155 -16.17 -5.83 -6.84
C PHE A 155 -14.77 -6.42 -6.93
N SER A 156 -14.22 -6.52 -8.15
CA SER A 156 -12.93 -7.15 -8.42
C SER A 156 -11.82 -6.17 -8.76
N ASP A 157 -11.98 -4.87 -8.43
CA ASP A 157 -11.03 -3.83 -8.83
C ASP A 157 -9.65 -4.09 -8.23
N GLY A 158 -8.69 -4.47 -9.07
CA GLY A 158 -7.31 -4.67 -8.65
C GLY A 158 -6.98 -6.08 -8.14
N VAL A 159 -7.92 -7.02 -8.09
CA VAL A 159 -7.68 -8.38 -7.55
C VAL A 159 -7.98 -9.50 -8.54
N GLY A 160 -7.08 -10.49 -8.59
CA GLY A 160 -7.18 -11.70 -9.40
C GLY A 160 -6.82 -12.94 -8.59
N THR A 161 -6.60 -14.07 -9.26
CA THR A 161 -6.25 -15.34 -8.61
C THR A 161 -4.90 -15.88 -9.10
N ILE A 162 -4.24 -16.64 -8.24
CA ILE A 162 -3.00 -17.37 -8.51
C ILE A 162 -3.18 -18.86 -8.19
N SER A 163 -2.62 -19.73 -9.03
CA SER A 163 -2.67 -21.17 -8.79
C SER A 163 -1.92 -21.55 -7.51
N PRO A 164 -2.37 -22.57 -6.75
CA PRO A 164 -1.69 -23.03 -5.55
C PRO A 164 -0.22 -23.42 -5.79
N ASP A 165 0.06 -24.09 -6.91
CA ASP A 165 1.42 -24.56 -7.24
C ASP A 165 2.36 -23.39 -7.53
N PHE A 166 1.89 -22.38 -8.27
CA PHE A 166 2.70 -21.20 -8.52
C PHE A 166 2.93 -20.37 -7.25
N ALA A 167 1.92 -20.25 -6.38
CA ALA A 167 2.09 -19.63 -5.07
C ALA A 167 3.11 -20.39 -4.19
N ALA A 168 3.12 -21.72 -4.24
CA ALA A 168 4.11 -22.55 -3.54
C ALA A 168 5.53 -22.28 -4.07
N GLN A 169 5.69 -22.22 -5.39
CA GLN A 169 6.97 -21.91 -6.02
C GLN A 169 7.47 -20.50 -5.64
N ILE A 170 6.62 -19.48 -5.72
CA ILE A 170 6.96 -18.12 -5.28
C ILE A 170 7.43 -18.12 -3.83
N SER A 171 6.76 -18.89 -2.97
CA SER A 171 7.10 -18.97 -1.54
C SER A 171 8.47 -19.62 -1.33
N GLN A 172 8.83 -20.62 -2.14
CA GLN A 172 10.17 -21.23 -2.12
C GLN A 172 11.26 -20.27 -2.61
N ASP A 173 11.02 -19.57 -3.73
CA ASP A 173 11.94 -18.57 -4.27
C ASP A 173 12.20 -17.43 -3.27
N LEU A 174 11.17 -17.00 -2.56
CA LEU A 174 11.24 -15.99 -1.49
C LEU A 174 11.73 -16.55 -0.14
N GLN A 175 12.00 -17.87 -0.05
CA GLN A 175 12.42 -18.58 1.16
C GLN A 175 11.49 -18.35 2.36
N LEU A 176 10.17 -18.33 2.10
CA LEU A 176 9.16 -18.10 3.12
C LEU A 176 8.89 -19.38 3.94
N PRO A 177 8.62 -19.24 5.25
CA PRO A 177 8.34 -20.39 6.11
C PRO A 177 6.94 -21.00 5.90
N TYR A 178 6.08 -20.35 5.11
CA TYR A 178 4.74 -20.80 4.76
C TYR A 178 4.36 -20.26 3.37
N ILE A 179 3.24 -20.72 2.83
CA ILE A 179 2.66 -20.21 1.57
C ILE A 179 1.64 -19.11 1.89
N PRO A 180 1.87 -17.83 1.56
CA PRO A 180 0.91 -16.76 1.74
C PRO A 180 -0.38 -16.97 0.96
N SER A 181 -1.51 -16.56 1.54
CA SER A 181 -2.83 -16.61 0.89
C SER A 181 -2.94 -15.63 -0.29
N ALA A 182 -2.22 -14.50 -0.22
CA ALA A 182 -2.24 -13.47 -1.26
C ALA A 182 -0.89 -12.77 -1.43
N PHE A 183 -0.66 -12.27 -2.64
CA PHE A 183 0.53 -11.55 -3.06
C PHE A 183 0.14 -10.24 -3.76
N GLN A 184 0.83 -9.16 -3.45
CA GLN A 184 0.82 -7.95 -4.25
C GLN A 184 1.91 -8.05 -5.31
N ILE A 185 1.55 -7.90 -6.60
CA ILE A 185 2.44 -8.30 -7.69
C ILE A 185 2.58 -7.21 -8.76
N ARG A 186 3.60 -7.36 -9.60
CA ARG A 186 3.73 -6.74 -10.92
C ARG A 186 4.08 -7.81 -11.94
N TYR A 187 3.35 -7.84 -13.05
CA TYR A 187 3.59 -8.76 -14.15
C TYR A 187 3.22 -8.08 -15.48
N ALA A 188 4.18 -7.93 -16.40
CA ALA A 188 3.96 -7.19 -17.65
C ALA A 188 3.27 -5.83 -17.39
N GLY A 189 2.13 -5.57 -18.03
CA GLY A 189 1.26 -4.41 -17.78
C GLY A 189 0.19 -4.58 -16.70
N CYS A 190 0.22 -5.69 -15.95
CA CYS A 190 -0.71 -5.99 -14.86
C CYS A 190 -0.12 -5.62 -13.49
N LYS A 191 -0.97 -5.05 -12.63
CA LYS A 191 -0.67 -4.82 -11.21
C LYS A 191 -1.88 -5.12 -10.33
N GLY A 192 -1.63 -5.45 -9.08
CA GLY A 192 -2.67 -5.57 -8.05
C GLY A 192 -2.39 -6.71 -7.09
N MET A 193 -3.45 -7.25 -6.51
CA MET A 193 -3.41 -8.44 -5.66
C MET A 193 -3.75 -9.70 -6.46
N VAL A 194 -3.12 -10.81 -6.11
CA VAL A 194 -3.55 -12.16 -6.50
C VAL A 194 -3.65 -13.04 -5.27
N PHE A 195 -4.68 -13.89 -5.19
CA PHE A 195 -4.87 -14.79 -4.06
C PHE A 195 -5.12 -16.23 -4.50
N ILE A 196 -4.86 -17.17 -3.60
CA ILE A 196 -5.00 -18.60 -3.87
C ILE A 196 -6.49 -18.97 -3.86
N ASP A 197 -6.98 -19.51 -4.97
CA ASP A 197 -8.29 -20.15 -5.06
C ASP A 197 -8.10 -21.65 -5.27
N LYS A 198 -8.38 -22.46 -4.24
CA LYS A 198 -8.15 -23.91 -4.26
C LYS A 198 -9.24 -24.70 -4.98
N GLU A 199 -10.44 -24.13 -5.08
CA GLU A 199 -11.61 -24.81 -5.64
C GLU A 199 -11.94 -24.34 -7.06
N ASP A 200 -11.03 -23.56 -7.63
CA ASP A 200 -11.10 -23.00 -8.98
C ASP A 200 -12.50 -22.43 -9.29
N HIS A 201 -12.93 -21.47 -8.48
CA HIS A 201 -14.18 -20.75 -8.71
C HIS A 201 -14.03 -19.66 -9.77
N CYS A 202 -12.84 -19.55 -10.38
CA CYS A 202 -12.71 -18.77 -11.60
C CYS A 202 -13.64 -19.38 -12.66
N GLN A 203 -14.17 -18.54 -13.56
CA GLN A 203 -15.26 -18.92 -14.48
C GLN A 203 -14.90 -20.07 -15.46
N ASP A 204 -13.67 -20.60 -15.41
CA ASP A 204 -13.15 -21.61 -16.32
C ASP A 204 -12.45 -22.76 -15.56
N ARG A 205 -13.26 -23.54 -14.81
CA ARG A 205 -12.88 -24.69 -13.94
C ARG A 205 -11.96 -25.77 -14.55
N GLN A 206 -11.79 -25.79 -15.86
CA GLN A 206 -10.99 -26.80 -16.57
C GLN A 206 -9.56 -26.33 -16.86
N LEU A 207 -9.25 -25.06 -16.62
CA LEU A 207 -8.00 -24.45 -17.07
C LEU A 207 -7.16 -23.85 -15.95
N PHE A 208 -7.63 -23.76 -14.70
CA PHE A 208 -6.87 -23.17 -13.59
C PHE A 208 -6.74 -24.17 -12.43
N GLY A 209 -5.71 -24.01 -11.59
CA GLY A 209 -5.42 -24.94 -10.49
C GLY A 209 -4.36 -26.00 -10.81
N ASN A 210 -4.31 -27.06 -10.00
CA ASN A 210 -3.22 -28.05 -10.03
C ASN A 210 -3.29 -28.90 -11.31
N GLY A 211 -2.32 -28.69 -12.21
CA GLY A 211 -2.33 -29.27 -13.57
C GLY A 211 -3.15 -28.48 -14.61
N GLY A 212 -3.70 -27.31 -14.24
CA GLY A 212 -4.40 -26.40 -15.15
C GLY A 212 -3.44 -25.64 -16.08
N LYS A 213 -3.97 -25.15 -17.21
CA LYS A 213 -3.24 -24.33 -18.18
C LYS A 213 -2.76 -22.99 -17.60
N TYR A 214 -3.58 -22.34 -16.79
CA TYR A 214 -3.35 -20.99 -16.29
C TYR A 214 -2.75 -20.99 -14.88
N LEU A 215 -1.65 -20.25 -14.71
CA LEU A 215 -1.02 -19.99 -13.42
C LEU A 215 -1.58 -18.75 -12.74
N LEU A 216 -2.07 -17.79 -13.55
CA LEU A 216 -2.58 -16.50 -13.10
C LEU A 216 -3.85 -16.13 -13.87
N CYS A 217 -4.84 -15.62 -13.15
CA CYS A 217 -6.04 -15.04 -13.72
C CYS A 217 -6.23 -13.62 -13.22
N PHE A 218 -6.01 -12.67 -14.11
CA PHE A 218 -6.19 -11.24 -13.84
C PHE A 218 -7.59 -10.77 -14.21
N ARG A 219 -7.97 -9.61 -13.68
CA ARG A 219 -9.14 -8.84 -14.12
C ARG A 219 -8.73 -7.67 -15.02
N LYS A 220 -9.66 -7.17 -15.85
CA LYS A 220 -9.42 -6.01 -16.71
C LYS A 220 -8.95 -4.79 -15.93
N SER A 221 -9.47 -4.56 -14.74
CA SER A 221 -9.00 -3.51 -13.83
C SER A 221 -7.50 -3.64 -13.50
N GLN A 222 -6.93 -4.84 -13.43
CA GLN A 222 -5.50 -5.05 -13.14
C GLN A 222 -4.59 -4.74 -14.34
N GLN A 223 -5.08 -4.90 -15.57
CA GLN A 223 -4.33 -4.64 -16.80
C GLN A 223 -4.30 -3.14 -17.13
N LYS A 224 -3.20 -2.47 -16.77
CA LYS A 224 -3.08 -1.01 -16.87
C LYS A 224 -2.60 -0.54 -18.24
N PHE A 225 -1.87 -1.38 -18.96
CA PHE A 225 -1.46 -1.22 -20.35
C PHE A 225 -1.21 -2.62 -20.96
N ILE A 226 -1.12 -2.71 -22.29
CA ILE A 226 -1.01 -3.98 -22.99
C ILE A 226 0.46 -4.26 -23.30
N VAL A 227 0.89 -5.49 -23.14
CA VAL A 227 2.18 -5.98 -23.67
C VAL A 227 1.82 -6.99 -24.75
N GLU A 228 2.47 -6.89 -25.91
CA GLU A 228 2.20 -7.78 -27.04
C GLU A 228 2.36 -9.23 -26.64
N ASN A 229 1.42 -10.08 -27.07
CA ASN A 229 1.45 -11.50 -26.75
C ASN A 229 2.22 -12.26 -27.84
N ASN A 230 3.52 -12.42 -27.60
CA ASN A 230 4.41 -13.23 -28.43
C ASN A 230 4.64 -14.62 -27.82
N ASP A 231 3.82 -14.98 -26.83
CA ASP A 231 3.92 -16.21 -26.05
C ASP A 231 5.28 -16.39 -25.35
N GLU A 232 5.87 -15.27 -24.95
CA GLU A 232 7.17 -15.20 -24.30
C GLU A 232 7.10 -15.51 -22.80
N TYR A 233 8.25 -15.80 -22.22
CA TYR A 233 8.44 -15.92 -20.77
C TYR A 233 8.83 -14.57 -20.18
N LEU A 234 7.93 -13.98 -19.39
CA LEU A 234 8.10 -12.66 -18.79
C LEU A 234 8.40 -12.72 -17.29
N ASP A 235 9.08 -11.69 -16.80
CA ASP A 235 9.42 -11.57 -15.38
C ASP A 235 8.19 -11.30 -14.52
N PHE A 236 8.13 -11.98 -13.38
CA PHE A 236 7.11 -11.83 -12.35
C PHE A 236 7.75 -11.27 -11.08
N ASP A 237 7.18 -10.18 -10.57
CA ASP A 237 7.72 -9.47 -9.41
C ASP A 237 6.70 -9.48 -8.26
N VAL A 238 7.17 -9.80 -7.06
CA VAL A 238 6.39 -9.71 -5.82
C VAL A 238 6.76 -8.43 -5.08
N VAL A 239 5.78 -7.56 -4.89
CA VAL A 239 5.91 -6.31 -4.13
C VAL A 239 5.77 -6.58 -2.63
N ASN A 240 4.77 -7.37 -2.25
CA ASN A 240 4.47 -7.74 -0.87
C ASN A 240 3.59 -9.00 -0.83
N PHE A 241 3.35 -9.56 0.36
CA PHE A 241 2.52 -10.75 0.54
C PHE A 241 1.80 -10.76 1.90
N SER A 242 0.71 -11.51 2.01
CA SER A 242 -0.10 -11.60 3.23
C SER A 242 0.73 -12.13 4.41
N THR A 243 0.80 -11.36 5.48
CA THR A 243 1.56 -11.66 6.69
C THR A 243 0.79 -11.26 7.95
N PRO A 244 1.08 -11.86 9.11
CA PRO A 244 0.41 -11.54 10.37
C PRO A 244 0.90 -10.17 10.87
N THR A 245 0.26 -9.09 10.39
CA THR A 245 0.71 -7.72 10.65
C THR A 245 -0.11 -7.06 11.77
N PRO A 246 0.54 -6.46 12.78
CA PRO A 246 -0.18 -5.75 13.83
C PRO A 246 -0.87 -4.49 13.31
N ALA A 247 -2.05 -4.20 13.84
CA ALA A 247 -2.76 -2.94 13.57
C ALA A 247 -2.33 -1.84 14.54
N ASN A 248 -2.45 -0.59 14.10
CA ASN A 248 -2.26 0.60 14.93
C ASN A 248 -3.50 1.48 14.91
N LEU A 249 -3.95 1.94 16.07
CA LEU A 249 -4.81 3.11 16.19
C LEU A 249 -3.94 4.36 16.02
N PHE A 250 -4.18 5.11 14.95
CA PHE A 250 -3.57 6.42 14.72
C PHE A 250 -4.54 7.54 15.14
N PRO A 251 -4.05 8.77 15.37
CA PRO A 251 -4.86 9.82 16.04
C PRO A 251 -6.21 10.12 15.38
N VAL A 252 -6.26 10.17 14.06
CA VAL A 252 -7.53 10.38 13.32
C VAL A 252 -8.49 9.23 13.53
N PHE A 253 -8.01 7.99 13.49
CA PHE A 253 -8.83 6.81 13.75
C PHE A 253 -9.38 6.83 15.19
N THR A 254 -8.53 7.13 16.18
CA THR A 254 -8.96 7.26 17.58
C THR A 254 -10.01 8.36 17.77
N ALA A 255 -9.82 9.52 17.13
CA ALA A 255 -10.79 10.62 17.18
C ALA A 255 -12.14 10.23 16.54
N MET A 256 -12.13 9.50 15.42
CA MET A 256 -13.36 9.00 14.80
C MET A 256 -14.08 7.99 15.69
N LEU A 257 -13.38 7.04 16.31
CA LEU A 257 -13.98 6.10 17.26
C LEU A 257 -14.60 6.82 18.47
N ASP A 258 -13.92 7.83 19.02
CA ASP A 258 -14.43 8.66 20.11
C ASP A 258 -15.77 9.33 19.75
N SER A 259 -15.86 9.85 18.53
CA SER A 259 -17.07 10.50 18.04
C SER A 259 -18.21 9.53 17.73
N LEU A 260 -17.90 8.35 17.20
CA LEU A 260 -18.90 7.28 17.01
C LEU A 260 -19.45 6.78 18.36
N ALA A 261 -18.65 6.87 19.43
CA ALA A 261 -19.04 6.51 20.79
C ALA A 261 -19.80 7.62 21.55
N TYR A 262 -20.52 8.52 20.86
CA TYR A 262 -21.14 9.74 21.43
C TYR A 262 -21.93 9.57 22.74
N CYS A 263 -22.58 8.41 22.97
CA CYS A 263 -23.30 8.13 24.21
C CYS A 263 -22.35 8.07 25.42
N GLY A 264 -22.63 8.84 26.47
CA GLY A 264 -21.71 9.04 27.62
C GLY A 264 -21.16 7.76 28.25
N ASN A 265 -21.95 6.68 28.36
CA ASN A 265 -21.46 5.40 28.88
C ASN A 265 -20.55 4.66 27.89
N THR A 266 -20.90 4.64 26.60
CA THR A 266 -20.08 4.02 25.54
C THR A 266 -18.74 4.74 25.42
N ARG A 267 -18.75 6.08 25.44
CA ARG A 267 -17.53 6.90 25.40
C ARG A 267 -16.60 6.63 26.57
N LYS A 268 -17.15 6.55 27.79
CA LYS A 268 -16.38 6.24 29.01
C LYS A 268 -15.69 4.88 28.91
N LYS A 269 -16.42 3.84 28.47
CA LYS A 269 -15.86 2.50 28.25
C LYS A 269 -14.74 2.52 27.21
N LEU A 270 -14.94 3.20 26.09
CA LEU A 270 -13.91 3.36 25.06
C LEU A 270 -12.64 4.01 25.64
N HIS A 271 -12.77 5.08 26.41
CA HIS A 271 -11.62 5.75 27.04
C HIS A 271 -10.92 4.90 28.10
N GLU A 272 -11.67 4.14 28.89
CA GLU A 272 -11.10 3.15 29.81
C GLU A 272 -10.32 2.09 29.06
N ARG A 273 -10.89 1.55 27.97
CA ARG A 273 -10.23 0.56 27.14
C ARG A 273 -8.97 1.09 26.47
N LEU A 274 -9.01 2.28 25.89
CA LEU A 274 -7.84 2.93 25.29
C LEU A 274 -6.72 3.12 26.31
N ARG A 275 -7.02 3.53 27.55
CA ARG A 275 -6.03 3.64 28.64
C ARG A 275 -5.44 2.28 29.01
N GLN A 276 -6.25 1.23 29.08
CA GLN A 276 -5.77 -0.13 29.34
C GLN A 276 -4.81 -0.60 28.23
N LEU A 277 -5.17 -0.38 26.96
CA LEU A 277 -4.35 -0.74 25.81
C LEU A 277 -3.03 0.04 25.78
N GLN A 278 -3.05 1.33 26.10
CA GLN A 278 -1.84 2.16 26.25
C GLN A 278 -0.93 1.62 27.35
N TYR A 279 -1.49 1.28 28.51
CA TYR A 279 -0.73 0.71 29.61
C TYR A 279 -0.13 -0.66 29.25
N GLN A 280 -0.92 -1.56 28.64
CA GLN A 280 -0.44 -2.85 28.15
C GLN A 280 0.71 -2.68 27.15
N ARG A 281 0.59 -1.74 26.22
CA ARG A 281 1.64 -1.44 25.25
C ARG A 281 2.90 -0.89 25.90
N PHE A 282 2.76 0.00 26.87
CA PHE A 282 3.89 0.48 27.66
C PHE A 282 4.60 -0.67 28.39
N LEU A 283 3.84 -1.59 29.00
CA LEU A 283 4.41 -2.80 29.61
C LEU A 283 5.17 -3.66 28.59
N GLU A 284 4.65 -3.85 27.37
CA GLU A 284 5.38 -4.57 26.31
C GLU A 284 6.71 -3.93 25.93
N ILE A 285 6.79 -2.60 25.94
CA ILE A 285 8.03 -1.87 25.64
C ILE A 285 9.10 -2.13 26.71
N ILE A 286 8.70 -2.22 27.99
CA ILE A 286 9.64 -2.40 29.11
C ILE A 286 9.92 -3.87 29.46
N LYS A 287 9.02 -4.82 29.10
CA LYS A 287 9.18 -6.27 29.35
C LYS A 287 10.56 -6.83 28.98
N PRO A 288 11.18 -6.49 27.82
CA PRO A 288 12.52 -6.96 27.48
C PRO A 288 13.58 -6.60 28.54
N LEU A 289 13.42 -5.51 29.29
CA LEU A 289 14.39 -5.07 30.30
C LEU A 289 14.31 -5.83 31.62
N ALA A 290 13.23 -6.60 31.81
CA ALA A 290 12.95 -7.33 33.05
C ALA A 290 12.92 -8.85 32.86
N ILE A 291 12.77 -9.36 31.63
CA ILE A 291 12.56 -10.79 31.34
C ILE A 291 13.56 -11.28 30.30
N ASN A 292 14.49 -12.18 30.69
CA ASN A 292 15.57 -12.71 29.83
C ASN A 292 15.06 -13.26 28.48
N ALA A 293 13.99 -14.06 28.51
CA ALA A 293 13.44 -14.62 27.28
C ALA A 293 12.97 -13.53 26.29
N GLN A 294 12.37 -12.45 26.81
CA GLN A 294 11.91 -11.33 25.99
C GLN A 294 13.06 -10.42 25.56
N PHE A 295 14.09 -10.29 26.39
CA PHE A 295 15.35 -9.63 26.04
C PHE A 295 15.98 -10.29 24.81
N ILE A 296 16.20 -11.61 24.86
CA ILE A 296 16.80 -12.40 23.76
C ILE A 296 15.94 -12.29 22.50
N LYS A 297 14.61 -12.43 22.65
CA LYS A 297 13.68 -12.28 21.52
C LYS A 297 13.81 -10.92 20.86
N THR A 298 13.92 -9.85 21.64
CA THR A 298 14.02 -8.48 21.15
C THR A 298 15.40 -8.23 20.52
N LEU A 299 16.47 -8.74 21.14
CA LEU A 299 17.83 -8.63 20.63
C LEU A 299 17.97 -9.25 19.24
N LYS A 300 17.36 -10.42 19.01
CA LYS A 300 17.32 -11.10 17.69
C LYS A 300 16.63 -10.27 16.60
N THR A 301 15.81 -9.28 16.95
CA THR A 301 15.16 -8.37 15.98
C THR A 301 16.03 -7.18 15.55
N LEU A 302 17.12 -6.91 16.26
CA LEU A 302 18.04 -5.84 15.90
C LEU A 302 18.97 -6.29 14.76
N PRO A 303 19.51 -5.35 13.95
CA PRO A 303 20.54 -5.68 12.98
C PRO A 303 21.69 -6.42 13.66
N GLN A 304 21.94 -7.66 13.22
CA GLN A 304 22.91 -8.54 13.87
C GLN A 304 24.31 -8.23 13.32
N TYR A 305 25.09 -7.47 14.09
CA TYR A 305 26.52 -7.24 13.79
C TYR A 305 27.43 -8.30 14.44
N PHE A 306 26.87 -9.21 15.24
CA PHE A 306 27.56 -10.29 15.94
C PHE A 306 26.63 -11.51 16.10
N PRO A 307 27.18 -12.74 16.20
CA PRO A 307 26.37 -13.96 16.30
C PRO A 307 25.76 -14.10 17.70
N ILE A 308 24.53 -13.62 17.89
CA ILE A 308 23.76 -13.76 19.14
C ILE A 308 23.59 -15.23 19.54
N SER A 309 23.56 -16.15 18.57
CA SER A 309 23.47 -17.60 18.80
C SER A 309 24.69 -18.20 19.50
N ALA A 310 25.81 -17.48 19.56
CA ALA A 310 27.02 -17.92 20.25
C ALA A 310 27.05 -17.52 21.74
N ILE A 311 26.09 -16.72 22.21
CA ILE A 311 26.07 -16.25 23.60
C ILE A 311 25.20 -17.21 24.42
N GLU A 312 25.82 -17.94 25.35
CA GLU A 312 25.11 -18.82 26.28
C GLU A 312 24.08 -18.01 27.10
N ASP A 313 22.90 -18.59 27.36
CA ASP A 313 21.72 -17.97 27.98
C ASP A 313 21.91 -17.39 29.41
N LYS A 314 23.14 -17.35 29.93
CA LYS A 314 23.44 -16.91 31.30
C LYS A 314 23.64 -15.40 31.35
N PHE A 315 22.65 -14.70 31.91
CA PHE A 315 22.72 -13.31 32.38
C PHE A 315 22.97 -12.23 31.31
N LEU A 316 22.45 -12.44 30.09
CA LEU A 316 22.47 -11.44 29.01
C LEU A 316 21.86 -10.08 29.38
N ILE A 317 20.88 -10.05 30.28
CA ILE A 317 20.27 -8.80 30.80
C ILE A 317 21.25 -7.97 31.64
N GLU A 318 22.23 -8.61 32.26
CA GLU A 318 23.24 -7.95 33.10
C GLU A 318 24.42 -7.43 32.28
N GLU A 319 24.60 -7.92 31.05
CA GLU A 319 25.64 -7.44 30.16
C GLU A 319 25.34 -5.98 29.76
N PRO A 320 26.20 -5.01 30.16
CA PRO A 320 25.88 -3.59 30.04
C PRO A 320 25.66 -3.10 28.61
N PHE A 321 26.39 -3.63 27.62
CA PHE A 321 26.28 -3.20 26.23
C PHE A 321 24.95 -3.65 25.60
N LEU A 322 24.61 -4.93 25.71
CA LEU A 322 23.36 -5.51 25.24
C LEU A 322 22.17 -4.88 25.97
N ARG A 323 22.29 -4.64 27.27
CA ARG A 323 21.28 -3.93 28.04
C ARG A 323 21.04 -2.52 27.49
N SER A 324 22.12 -1.76 27.25
CA SER A 324 22.04 -0.42 26.68
C SER A 324 21.37 -0.41 25.30
N MET A 325 21.61 -1.43 24.46
CA MET A 325 20.94 -1.57 23.17
C MET A 325 19.42 -1.75 23.32
N ILE A 326 18.98 -2.61 24.24
CA ILE A 326 17.55 -2.84 24.50
C ILE A 326 16.90 -1.62 25.17
N GLU A 327 17.59 -0.93 26.07
CA GLU A 327 17.14 0.33 26.67
C GLU A 327 16.97 1.41 25.60
N ALA A 328 17.95 1.59 24.71
CA ALA A 328 17.85 2.54 23.60
C ALA A 328 16.65 2.21 22.68
N LYS A 329 16.42 0.92 22.39
CA LYS A 329 15.24 0.47 21.62
C LYS A 329 13.93 0.76 22.35
N ALA A 330 13.87 0.51 23.66
CA ALA A 330 12.69 0.78 24.49
C ALA A 330 12.38 2.29 24.54
N VAL A 331 13.39 3.13 24.79
CA VAL A 331 13.28 4.60 24.77
C VAL A 331 12.84 5.11 23.40
N SER A 332 13.43 4.58 22.32
CA SER A 332 13.03 4.93 20.95
C SER A 332 11.55 4.59 20.68
N ASN A 333 11.11 3.39 21.05
CA ASN A 333 9.72 2.97 20.90
C ASN A 333 8.76 3.82 21.76
N ALA A 334 9.14 4.16 22.99
CA ALA A 334 8.35 5.03 23.87
C ALA A 334 8.23 6.46 23.29
N LYS A 335 9.34 7.04 22.82
CA LYS A 335 9.35 8.34 22.13
C LYS A 335 8.49 8.32 20.87
N LEU A 336 8.52 7.23 20.10
CA LEU A 336 7.69 7.08 18.91
C LEU A 336 6.19 7.01 19.27
N MET A 337 5.85 6.23 20.29
CA MET A 337 4.48 6.12 20.80
C MET A 337 3.94 7.47 21.27
N MET A 338 4.75 8.24 22.02
CA MET A 338 4.38 9.58 22.50
C MET A 338 4.30 10.61 21.37
N SER A 339 5.27 10.64 20.46
CA SER A 339 5.34 11.68 19.41
C SER A 339 4.32 11.47 18.29
N LYS A 340 4.04 10.23 17.90
CA LYS A 340 3.07 9.91 16.84
C LYS A 340 1.66 9.65 17.34
N CYS A 341 1.48 9.53 18.67
CA CYS A 341 0.22 9.10 19.28
C CYS A 341 -0.37 7.84 18.60
N GLN A 342 0.51 6.91 18.20
CA GLN A 342 0.13 5.65 17.56
C GLN A 342 0.13 4.53 18.59
N LEU A 343 -1.03 3.88 18.76
CA LEU A 343 -1.22 2.78 19.69
C LEU A 343 -1.34 1.47 18.91
N GLN A 344 -0.32 0.62 19.01
CA GLN A 344 -0.38 -0.73 18.46
C GLN A 344 -1.39 -1.56 19.26
N LEU A 345 -2.35 -2.16 18.56
CA LEU A 345 -3.34 -3.04 19.17
C LEU A 345 -2.77 -4.45 19.37
N PRO A 346 -3.22 -5.18 20.42
CA PRO A 346 -2.88 -6.57 20.61
C PRO A 346 -3.25 -7.39 19.38
N MET A 347 -2.34 -8.27 18.99
CA MET A 347 -2.58 -9.13 17.84
C MET A 347 -3.75 -10.11 18.08
N SER A 348 -4.15 -10.40 19.31
CA SER A 348 -5.38 -11.18 19.53
C SER A 348 -6.67 -10.42 19.22
N LEU A 349 -6.62 -9.12 18.93
CA LEU A 349 -7.79 -8.23 18.84
C LEU A 349 -7.86 -7.39 17.56
N ALA A 350 -6.75 -7.24 16.83
CA ALA A 350 -6.73 -6.51 15.57
C ALA A 350 -5.57 -6.91 14.65
N ARG A 351 -5.76 -6.73 13.34
CA ARG A 351 -4.77 -7.00 12.28
C ARG A 351 -4.81 -5.91 11.22
N ALA A 352 -3.66 -5.62 10.62
CA ALA A 352 -3.58 -4.94 9.34
C ALA A 352 -3.41 -6.00 8.24
N VAL A 353 -4.30 -6.04 7.25
CA VAL A 353 -4.34 -7.12 6.24
C VAL A 353 -4.70 -6.58 4.87
N PHE A 354 -4.32 -7.31 3.82
CA PHE A 354 -4.78 -7.02 2.48
C PHE A 354 -6.26 -7.40 2.32
N GLY A 355 -6.99 -6.61 1.53
CA GLY A 355 -8.32 -6.99 1.06
C GLY A 355 -8.24 -7.90 -0.16
N ILE A 356 -9.10 -8.90 -0.22
CA ILE A 356 -9.37 -9.71 -1.42
C ILE A 356 -10.87 -9.89 -1.60
N MET A 357 -11.27 -10.38 -2.77
CA MET A 357 -12.66 -10.63 -3.10
C MET A 357 -13.00 -12.11 -2.88
N ASP A 358 -14.22 -12.40 -2.44
CA ASP A 358 -14.79 -13.74 -2.33
C ASP A 358 -14.92 -14.42 -3.70
N PRO A 359 -14.14 -15.47 -3.99
CA PRO A 359 -14.25 -16.20 -5.23
C PRO A 359 -15.54 -17.03 -5.31
N THR A 360 -16.14 -17.41 -4.17
CA THR A 360 -17.28 -18.34 -4.09
C THR A 360 -18.62 -17.67 -4.37
N GLY A 361 -18.72 -16.37 -4.11
CA GLY A 361 -19.97 -15.61 -4.18
C GLY A 361 -20.98 -15.99 -3.10
N ILE A 362 -20.55 -16.64 -2.02
CA ILE A 362 -21.41 -17.05 -0.90
C ILE A 362 -21.65 -15.88 0.05
N LEU A 363 -20.64 -15.04 0.30
CA LEU A 363 -20.77 -13.90 1.22
C LEU A 363 -21.85 -12.92 0.73
N ASN A 364 -22.72 -12.49 1.64
CA ASN A 364 -23.71 -11.45 1.38
C ASN A 364 -23.14 -10.06 1.70
N HIS A 365 -23.81 -9.00 1.22
CA HIS A 365 -23.49 -7.65 1.66
C HIS A 365 -23.71 -7.52 3.18
N GLY A 366 -22.75 -6.92 3.88
CA GLY A 366 -22.70 -6.85 5.35
C GLY A 366 -21.87 -7.97 5.99
N GLU A 367 -21.44 -8.95 5.22
CA GLU A 367 -20.65 -10.10 5.67
C GLU A 367 -19.23 -10.05 5.12
N ILE A 368 -18.30 -10.59 5.91
CA ILE A 368 -16.91 -10.82 5.52
C ILE A 368 -16.48 -12.20 6.01
N PHE A 369 -15.39 -12.71 5.46
CA PHE A 369 -14.67 -13.84 6.05
C PHE A 369 -13.30 -13.37 6.52
N PHE A 370 -12.95 -13.68 7.77
CA PHE A 370 -11.65 -13.38 8.32
C PHE A 370 -11.12 -14.50 9.22
N LYS A 371 -9.93 -14.98 8.87
CA LYS A 371 -9.16 -15.94 9.65
C LYS A 371 -7.73 -15.45 9.73
N TYR A 372 -7.13 -15.48 10.91
CA TYR A 372 -5.75 -15.04 11.11
C TYR A 372 -4.88 -16.16 11.67
N SER A 373 -3.58 -16.08 11.43
CA SER A 373 -2.61 -17.00 12.02
C SER A 373 -2.11 -16.50 13.37
N GLU A 374 -1.87 -17.44 14.29
CA GLU A 374 -1.23 -17.09 15.56
C GLU A 374 0.23 -16.70 15.33
N PRO A 375 0.68 -15.50 15.76
CA PRO A 375 2.03 -15.00 15.48
C PRO A 375 3.17 -15.92 15.93
N SER A 376 2.94 -16.73 16.97
CA SER A 376 3.92 -17.69 17.51
C SER A 376 3.99 -19.02 16.75
N SER A 377 3.12 -19.24 15.77
CA SER A 377 2.90 -20.57 15.19
C SER A 377 3.41 -20.76 13.76
N LEU A 378 4.10 -19.78 13.15
CA LEU A 378 4.52 -19.84 11.74
C LEU A 378 3.36 -20.27 10.80
N ASN A 379 2.15 -19.76 11.03
CA ASN A 379 0.92 -20.11 10.30
C ASN A 379 0.42 -21.56 10.45
N THR A 380 0.94 -22.34 11.41
CA THR A 380 0.41 -23.69 11.70
C THR A 380 -0.89 -23.68 12.51
N LYS A 381 -1.13 -22.62 13.29
CA LYS A 381 -2.38 -22.43 14.03
C LYS A 381 -3.10 -21.18 13.51
N THR A 382 -4.36 -21.35 13.16
CA THR A 382 -5.23 -20.26 12.69
C THR A 382 -6.48 -20.16 13.54
N VAL A 383 -6.96 -18.95 13.74
CA VAL A 383 -8.18 -18.63 14.49
C VAL A 383 -9.18 -17.99 13.54
N LEU A 384 -10.37 -18.56 13.47
CA LEU A 384 -11.50 -18.02 12.72
C LEU A 384 -12.26 -17.02 13.58
N ILE A 385 -12.59 -15.86 13.01
CA ILE A 385 -13.42 -14.85 13.66
C ILE A 385 -14.87 -15.01 13.18
N GLN A 386 -15.82 -15.05 14.11
CA GLN A 386 -17.26 -15.21 13.83
C GLN A 386 -18.12 -14.16 14.53
N GLU A 387 -17.51 -13.03 14.90
CA GLU A 387 -18.16 -11.95 15.64
C GLU A 387 -18.32 -10.69 14.79
N LYS A 388 -18.92 -9.65 15.39
CA LYS A 388 -18.99 -8.31 14.80
C LYS A 388 -17.59 -7.71 14.80
N VAL A 389 -17.16 -7.19 13.65
CA VAL A 389 -15.83 -6.61 13.47
C VAL A 389 -15.96 -5.17 12.99
N GLY A 390 -15.00 -4.32 13.38
CA GLY A 390 -14.78 -3.02 12.77
C GLY A 390 -13.69 -3.09 11.72
N ILE A 391 -13.90 -2.44 10.58
CA ILE A 391 -12.95 -2.41 9.47
C ILE A 391 -12.77 -0.96 9.01
N THR A 392 -11.53 -0.56 8.76
CA THR A 392 -11.23 0.75 8.18
C THR A 392 -9.96 0.72 7.34
N LYS A 393 -9.67 1.80 6.62
CA LYS A 393 -8.45 2.00 5.84
C LYS A 393 -7.88 3.39 6.14
N GLY A 394 -6.56 3.52 6.22
CA GLY A 394 -5.90 4.82 6.32
C GLY A 394 -5.64 5.45 4.94
N PRO A 395 -5.73 6.78 4.79
CA PRO A 395 -6.25 7.76 5.76
C PRO A 395 -7.78 7.72 5.89
N ILE A 396 -8.30 8.16 7.03
CA ILE A 396 -9.76 8.25 7.32
C ILE A 396 -10.19 9.71 7.22
N TYR A 397 -11.21 9.99 6.41
CA TYR A 397 -11.76 11.34 6.26
C TYR A 397 -13.21 11.44 6.72
N HIS A 398 -13.98 10.38 6.61
CA HIS A 398 -15.36 10.32 7.05
C HIS A 398 -15.55 9.30 8.17
N ALA A 399 -16.44 9.57 9.13
CA ALA A 399 -16.73 8.61 10.21
C ALA A 399 -17.29 7.28 9.66
N GLY A 400 -17.96 7.33 8.51
CA GLY A 400 -18.46 6.17 7.77
C GLY A 400 -17.39 5.34 7.06
N ASP A 401 -16.12 5.75 7.10
CA ASP A 401 -14.99 4.93 6.62
C ASP A 401 -14.62 3.83 7.63
N ILE A 402 -15.22 3.87 8.82
CA ILE A 402 -15.16 2.79 9.81
C ILE A 402 -16.48 2.02 9.69
N ARG A 403 -16.42 0.86 9.05
CA ARG A 403 -17.59 0.00 8.83
C ARG A 403 -17.63 -1.10 9.88
N PHE A 404 -18.83 -1.44 10.32
CA PHE A 404 -19.03 -2.55 11.24
C PHE A 404 -19.75 -3.69 10.54
N LEU A 405 -19.04 -4.78 10.29
CA LEU A 405 -19.51 -5.91 9.49
C LEU A 405 -19.55 -7.18 10.35
N ARG A 406 -20.17 -8.23 9.82
CA ARG A 406 -20.22 -9.54 10.48
C ARG A 406 -19.21 -10.49 9.83
N SER A 407 -18.28 -11.02 10.63
CA SER A 407 -17.46 -12.14 10.17
C SER A 407 -18.27 -13.43 10.23
N VAL A 408 -18.30 -14.19 9.14
CA VAL A 408 -19.04 -15.45 9.05
C VAL A 408 -18.13 -16.61 8.65
N ASP A 409 -18.51 -17.81 9.06
CA ASP A 409 -17.78 -19.03 8.72
C ASP A 409 -18.21 -19.57 7.35
N ILE A 410 -17.28 -19.59 6.41
CA ILE A 410 -17.45 -20.17 5.07
C ILE A 410 -16.38 -21.26 4.89
N PRO A 411 -16.74 -22.55 4.98
CA PRO A 411 -15.79 -23.66 4.84
C PRO A 411 -14.95 -23.62 3.56
N ALA A 412 -15.53 -23.20 2.44
CA ALA A 412 -14.84 -23.06 1.15
C ALA A 412 -13.74 -21.97 1.15
N LEU A 413 -13.68 -21.10 2.16
CA LEU A 413 -12.67 -20.06 2.32
C LEU A 413 -11.61 -20.40 3.38
N HIS A 414 -11.68 -21.58 4.01
CA HIS A 414 -10.79 -21.96 5.12
C HIS A 414 -9.31 -22.04 4.74
N HIS A 415 -8.96 -22.13 3.46
CA HIS A 415 -7.57 -22.08 3.02
C HIS A 415 -6.97 -20.68 3.06
N LEU A 416 -7.79 -19.63 3.22
CA LEU A 416 -7.35 -18.24 3.27
C LEU A 416 -7.11 -17.81 4.72
N SER A 417 -5.92 -17.27 4.98
CA SER A 417 -5.56 -16.64 6.26
C SER A 417 -4.78 -15.34 6.06
N ASP A 418 -4.88 -14.44 7.04
CA ASP A 418 -4.20 -13.14 7.07
C ASP A 418 -4.55 -12.23 5.88
N VAL A 419 -5.77 -12.39 5.38
CA VAL A 419 -6.41 -11.58 4.33
C VAL A 419 -7.87 -11.34 4.73
N LEU A 420 -8.40 -10.17 4.38
CA LEU A 420 -9.80 -9.84 4.58
C LEU A 420 -10.58 -10.14 3.31
N VAL A 421 -11.54 -11.06 3.39
CA VAL A 421 -12.34 -11.48 2.23
C VAL A 421 -13.65 -10.72 2.21
N PHE A 422 -13.82 -9.89 1.18
CA PHE A 422 -15.03 -9.10 0.94
C PHE A 422 -15.98 -9.82 -0.03
N PRO A 423 -17.31 -9.59 0.07
CA PRO A 423 -18.27 -10.20 -0.85
C PRO A 423 -18.02 -9.74 -2.28
N SER A 424 -18.25 -10.63 -3.25
CA SER A 424 -18.17 -10.34 -4.69
C SER A 424 -19.52 -9.90 -5.29
N ARG A 425 -20.53 -9.70 -4.45
CA ARG A 425 -21.90 -9.36 -4.83
C ARG A 425 -22.53 -8.41 -3.82
N GLY A 426 -23.60 -7.75 -4.25
CA GLY A 426 -24.33 -6.76 -3.46
C GLY A 426 -24.55 -5.48 -4.25
N PHE A 427 -25.03 -4.44 -3.57
CA PHE A 427 -25.26 -3.14 -4.21
C PHE A 427 -23.98 -2.32 -4.33
N ARG A 428 -23.12 -2.33 -3.30
CA ARG A 428 -21.88 -1.56 -3.25
C ARG A 428 -20.77 -2.39 -2.59
N PRO A 429 -19.55 -2.45 -3.15
CA PRO A 429 -18.42 -3.14 -2.54
C PRO A 429 -18.01 -2.48 -1.22
N HIS A 430 -17.77 -3.26 -0.17
CA HIS A 430 -17.25 -2.74 1.10
C HIS A 430 -15.91 -1.99 0.97
N PRO A 431 -14.96 -2.41 0.10
CA PRO A 431 -13.77 -1.60 -0.21
C PRO A 431 -14.09 -0.15 -0.57
N ASP A 432 -15.09 0.07 -1.43
CA ASP A 432 -15.53 1.39 -1.86
C ASP A 432 -16.25 2.16 -0.72
N GLU A 433 -17.00 1.45 0.12
CA GLU A 433 -17.61 2.04 1.33
C GLU A 433 -16.57 2.49 2.37
N ILE A 434 -15.36 1.91 2.33
CA ILE A 434 -14.25 2.18 3.25
C ILE A 434 -13.25 3.11 2.56
N GLY A 435 -13.53 4.42 2.59
CA GLY A 435 -12.60 5.43 2.06
C GLY A 435 -12.38 5.38 0.54
N GLY A 436 -13.32 4.80 -0.23
CA GLY A 436 -13.21 4.67 -1.69
C GLY A 436 -12.05 3.75 -2.11
N GLY A 437 -11.79 2.70 -1.33
CA GLY A 437 -10.70 1.76 -1.57
C GLY A 437 -10.96 0.77 -2.70
N ASP A 438 -9.89 0.09 -3.10
CA ASP A 438 -9.88 -0.98 -4.09
C ASP A 438 -9.14 -2.22 -3.52
N LEU A 439 -8.89 -3.22 -4.36
CA LEU A 439 -8.20 -4.45 -3.97
C LEU A 439 -6.85 -4.58 -4.69
N ASP A 440 -6.18 -3.47 -5.03
CA ASP A 440 -4.89 -3.45 -5.75
C ASP A 440 -3.65 -3.52 -4.83
N GLY A 441 -3.89 -3.60 -3.52
CA GLY A 441 -2.89 -3.63 -2.46
C GLY A 441 -3.25 -2.78 -1.24
N ASP A 442 -4.47 -2.27 -1.16
CA ASP A 442 -4.98 -1.60 0.03
C ASP A 442 -4.84 -2.48 1.28
N THR A 443 -4.36 -1.86 2.36
CA THR A 443 -4.23 -2.48 3.67
C THR A 443 -5.34 -1.99 4.58
N TYR A 444 -6.22 -2.91 4.97
CA TYR A 444 -7.32 -2.68 5.88
C TYR A 444 -6.91 -2.99 7.31
N ILE A 445 -7.39 -2.20 8.26
CA ILE A 445 -7.34 -2.50 9.68
C ILE A 445 -8.66 -3.16 10.05
N ILE A 446 -8.60 -4.42 10.47
CA ILE A 446 -9.72 -5.15 11.08
C ILE A 446 -9.47 -5.27 12.57
N PHE A 447 -10.49 -4.99 13.37
CA PHE A 447 -10.46 -5.10 14.83
C PHE A 447 -11.78 -5.68 15.35
N TRP A 448 -11.68 -6.47 16.42
CA TRP A 448 -12.81 -7.17 17.02
C TRP A 448 -12.78 -7.08 18.54
N ASP A 449 -12.16 -6.02 19.08
CA ASP A 449 -12.25 -5.68 20.50
C ASP A 449 -13.66 -5.12 20.80
N PRO A 450 -14.49 -5.80 21.61
CA PRO A 450 -15.87 -5.37 21.85
C PRO A 450 -15.97 -3.98 22.47
N ASP A 451 -14.97 -3.56 23.26
CA ASP A 451 -14.96 -2.25 23.91
C ASP A 451 -14.51 -1.12 22.97
N LEU A 452 -14.00 -1.45 21.78
CA LEU A 452 -13.71 -0.50 20.70
C LEU A 452 -14.85 -0.38 19.68
N ILE A 453 -15.85 -1.27 19.73
CA ILE A 453 -16.98 -1.27 18.79
C ILE A 453 -18.12 -0.40 19.34
N PRO A 454 -18.43 0.76 18.74
CA PRO A 454 -19.54 1.61 19.15
C PRO A 454 -20.90 0.98 18.81
N ASN A 455 -21.94 1.50 19.45
CA ASN A 455 -23.33 1.09 19.23
C ASN A 455 -23.98 1.79 18.02
N TRP A 456 -23.33 2.81 17.46
CA TRP A 456 -23.82 3.60 16.34
C TRP A 456 -22.82 3.58 15.18
N GLU A 457 -23.33 3.58 13.95
CA GLU A 457 -22.55 3.58 12.71
C GLU A 457 -22.98 4.76 11.83
N ALA A 458 -22.00 5.47 11.26
CA ALA A 458 -22.25 6.52 10.29
C ALA A 458 -22.44 5.94 8.87
N PRO A 459 -23.24 6.57 8.01
CA PRO A 459 -23.34 6.13 6.61
C PRO A 459 -22.00 6.31 5.89
N SER A 460 -21.69 5.40 4.96
CA SER A 460 -20.53 5.53 4.07
C SER A 460 -20.61 6.81 3.26
N ALA A 461 -19.47 7.48 3.05
CA ALA A 461 -19.41 8.64 2.16
C ALA A 461 -19.57 8.25 0.68
N ASP A 462 -19.86 9.25 -0.16
CA ASP A 462 -19.87 9.09 -1.60
C ASP A 462 -18.48 9.39 -2.17
N TYR A 463 -17.79 8.34 -2.63
CA TYR A 463 -16.46 8.39 -3.23
C TYR A 463 -16.48 8.51 -4.77
N THR A 464 -17.65 8.81 -5.34
CA THR A 464 -17.80 8.95 -6.79
C THR A 464 -16.84 10.00 -7.33
N ALA A 465 -15.89 9.55 -8.15
CA ALA A 465 -14.84 10.40 -8.68
C ALA A 465 -15.44 11.59 -9.45
N PRO A 466 -14.98 12.82 -9.19
CA PRO A 466 -15.62 13.98 -9.77
C PRO A 466 -15.15 14.18 -11.22
N SER A 467 -15.99 14.75 -12.09
CA SER A 467 -15.73 14.91 -13.53
C SER A 467 -14.55 15.84 -13.71
N VAL A 468 -13.66 15.49 -14.61
CA VAL A 468 -12.60 16.40 -15.04
C VAL A 468 -12.97 16.86 -16.44
N GLU A 469 -13.41 18.10 -16.57
CA GLU A 469 -13.57 18.75 -17.86
C GLU A 469 -12.17 19.04 -18.42
N HIS A 470 -11.95 18.73 -19.70
CA HIS A 470 -10.71 19.00 -20.45
C HIS A 470 -9.41 18.45 -19.82
N ILE A 471 -9.25 17.13 -19.82
CA ILE A 471 -7.95 16.50 -19.57
C ILE A 471 -7.12 16.57 -20.87
N GLU A 472 -5.99 17.27 -20.84
CA GLU A 472 -4.95 17.16 -21.88
C GLU A 472 -4.51 15.70 -21.98
N LYS A 473 -4.63 15.12 -23.17
CA LYS A 473 -4.21 13.75 -23.44
C LYS A 473 -2.88 13.73 -24.18
N VAL A 474 -2.04 12.77 -23.83
CA VAL A 474 -0.71 12.57 -24.38
C VAL A 474 -0.51 11.14 -24.83
N ASP A 475 0.39 10.98 -25.79
CA ASP A 475 0.99 9.71 -26.17
C ASP A 475 2.45 9.67 -25.67
N LEU A 476 3.22 8.66 -26.07
CA LEU A 476 4.61 8.54 -25.65
C LEU A 476 5.54 9.60 -26.24
N TYR A 477 5.20 10.19 -27.39
CA TYR A 477 6.08 11.11 -28.11
C TYR A 477 6.08 12.50 -27.49
N ASN A 478 4.92 12.97 -27.02
CA ASN A 478 4.80 14.26 -26.37
C ASN A 478 4.85 14.18 -24.82
N LEU A 479 4.94 12.96 -24.24
CA LEU A 479 5.02 12.78 -22.79
C LEU A 479 6.24 13.48 -22.17
N GLN A 480 7.41 13.45 -22.82
CA GLN A 480 8.62 14.07 -22.27
C GLN A 480 8.50 15.58 -22.09
N ASP A 481 7.72 16.25 -22.93
CA ASP A 481 7.53 17.69 -22.82
C ASP A 481 6.44 18.02 -21.81
N LYS A 482 5.40 17.18 -21.70
CA LYS A 482 4.20 17.46 -20.89
C LYS A 482 4.27 16.93 -19.47
N HIS A 483 4.90 15.78 -19.25
CA HIS A 483 5.03 15.15 -17.94
C HIS A 483 5.81 16.04 -16.95
N PRO A 484 6.93 16.69 -17.31
CA PRO A 484 7.62 17.64 -16.43
C PRO A 484 6.74 18.75 -15.87
N HIS A 485 5.91 19.37 -16.72
CA HIS A 485 4.98 20.42 -16.27
C HIS A 485 3.96 19.87 -15.27
N PHE A 486 3.41 18.69 -15.55
CA PHE A 486 2.54 18.01 -14.61
C PHE A 486 3.26 17.71 -13.28
N ARG A 487 4.51 17.26 -13.31
CA ARG A 487 5.30 16.94 -12.11
C ARG A 487 5.54 18.15 -11.23
N VAL A 488 5.89 19.29 -11.83
CA VAL A 488 6.07 20.54 -11.10
C VAL A 488 4.76 21.03 -10.50
N GLN A 489 3.65 20.94 -11.25
CA GLN A 489 2.33 21.29 -10.73
C GLN A 489 1.92 20.39 -9.57
N TYR A 490 2.10 19.06 -9.72
CA TYR A 490 1.82 18.10 -8.65
C TYR A 490 2.64 18.41 -7.40
N ALA A 491 3.91 18.74 -7.56
CA ALA A 491 4.79 19.07 -6.46
C ALA A 491 4.30 20.33 -5.70
N LYS A 492 3.80 21.36 -6.40
CA LYS A 492 3.21 22.57 -5.78
C LYS A 492 1.91 22.28 -5.03
N GLU A 493 1.05 21.44 -5.61
CA GLU A 493 -0.29 21.19 -5.07
C GLU A 493 -0.34 20.09 -4.01
N ASN A 494 0.73 19.32 -3.82
CA ASN A 494 0.76 18.18 -2.89
C ASN A 494 0.76 18.65 -1.42
N ASN A 495 -0.43 18.93 -0.90
CA ASN A 495 -0.69 19.42 0.46
C ASN A 495 -1.36 18.37 1.36
N LEU A 496 -1.27 17.07 1.00
CA LEU A 496 -1.93 15.98 1.73
C LEU A 496 -1.57 15.94 3.23
N GLU A 497 -0.31 16.17 3.56
CA GLU A 497 0.16 16.18 4.95
C GLU A 497 -0.43 17.35 5.74
N GLN A 498 -0.47 18.54 5.14
CA GLN A 498 -1.09 19.73 5.73
C GLN A 498 -2.59 19.51 5.93
N ILE A 499 -3.29 18.98 4.91
CA ILE A 499 -4.72 18.65 5.02
C ILE A 499 -4.96 17.65 6.14
N SER A 500 -4.15 16.60 6.24
CA SER A 500 -4.30 15.56 7.26
C SER A 500 -4.07 16.12 8.68
N THR A 501 -3.08 17.00 8.84
CA THR A 501 -2.79 17.68 10.11
C THR A 501 -3.92 18.63 10.51
N CYS A 502 -4.40 19.46 9.58
CA CYS A 502 -5.55 20.35 9.79
C CYS A 502 -6.81 19.54 10.12
N HIS A 503 -7.04 18.43 9.42
CA HIS A 503 -8.19 17.56 9.68
C HIS A 503 -8.17 17.05 11.12
N LEU A 504 -7.04 16.51 11.58
CA LEU A 504 -6.89 16.05 12.97
C LEU A 504 -7.14 17.18 13.98
N ALA A 505 -6.56 18.36 13.78
CA ALA A 505 -6.75 19.50 14.67
C ALA A 505 -8.24 19.91 14.77
N HIS A 506 -8.96 19.90 13.64
CA HIS A 506 -10.39 20.18 13.61
C HIS A 506 -11.24 19.07 14.21
N LEU A 507 -10.89 17.78 14.01
CA LEU A 507 -11.60 16.66 14.62
C LEU A 507 -11.58 16.74 16.15
N VAL A 508 -10.40 17.01 16.72
CA VAL A 508 -10.19 17.10 18.17
C VAL A 508 -10.96 18.30 18.77
N THR A 509 -11.17 19.36 17.99
CA THR A 509 -11.82 20.58 18.47
C THR A 509 -13.33 20.65 18.19
N HIS A 510 -13.79 20.15 17.03
CA HIS A 510 -15.13 20.41 16.50
C HIS A 510 -15.98 19.16 16.21
N GLN A 511 -15.54 17.94 16.52
CA GLN A 511 -16.22 16.67 16.15
C GLN A 511 -16.34 16.44 14.61
N PRO A 512 -16.42 15.20 14.12
CA PRO A 512 -16.35 14.86 12.68
C PRO A 512 -17.43 15.48 11.81
N PHE A 513 -18.63 15.70 12.35
CA PHE A 513 -19.78 16.19 11.59
C PHE A 513 -19.88 17.72 11.52
N HIS A 514 -18.93 18.44 12.11
CA HIS A 514 -18.89 19.89 11.98
C HIS A 514 -18.55 20.31 10.55
N LYS A 515 -19.20 21.38 10.09
CA LYS A 515 -19.11 21.88 8.71
C LYS A 515 -17.67 22.04 8.22
N ASP A 516 -16.77 22.51 9.08
CA ASP A 516 -15.36 22.71 8.71
C ASP A 516 -14.58 21.39 8.65
N CYS A 517 -14.85 20.43 9.55
CA CYS A 517 -14.29 19.07 9.46
C CYS A 517 -14.69 18.42 8.13
N THR A 518 -15.97 18.47 7.77
CA THR A 518 -16.49 17.90 6.52
C THR A 518 -15.88 18.56 5.28
N LYS A 519 -15.66 19.88 5.30
CA LYS A 519 -14.98 20.58 4.19
C LYS A 519 -13.52 20.12 4.04
N ILE A 520 -12.80 19.96 5.15
CA ILE A 520 -11.40 19.52 5.13
C ILE A 520 -11.31 18.06 4.70
N ALA A 521 -12.20 17.20 5.21
CA ALA A 521 -12.33 15.81 4.79
C ALA A 521 -12.49 15.71 3.27
N LYS A 522 -13.45 16.44 2.68
CA LYS A 522 -13.66 16.49 1.22
C LYS A 522 -12.43 16.95 0.44
N LYS A 523 -11.64 17.90 0.98
CA LYS A 523 -10.35 18.29 0.36
C LYS A 523 -9.33 17.16 0.43
N GLY A 524 -9.29 16.42 1.53
CA GLY A 524 -8.43 15.25 1.72
C GLY A 524 -8.74 14.13 0.72
N GLU A 525 -10.01 13.80 0.56
CA GLU A 525 -10.48 12.81 -0.43
C GLU A 525 -10.05 13.18 -1.85
N ILE A 526 -10.27 14.44 -2.24
CA ILE A 526 -9.84 14.96 -3.54
C ILE A 526 -8.31 14.87 -3.68
N ALA A 527 -7.56 15.24 -2.64
CA ALA A 527 -6.10 15.21 -2.66
C ALA A 527 -5.55 13.78 -2.76
N VAL A 528 -6.15 12.80 -2.10
CA VAL A 528 -5.77 11.38 -2.24
C VAL A 528 -6.03 10.93 -3.67
N HIS A 529 -7.21 11.22 -4.23
CA HIS A 529 -7.47 10.91 -5.63
C HIS A 529 -6.48 11.60 -6.58
N ARG A 530 -6.03 12.83 -6.29
CA ARG A 530 -4.96 13.51 -7.05
C ARG A 530 -3.63 12.81 -6.92
N THR A 531 -3.24 12.31 -5.76
CA THR A 531 -1.97 11.60 -5.57
C THR A 531 -1.97 10.20 -6.16
N THR A 532 -3.08 9.47 -6.08
CA THR A 532 -3.20 8.11 -6.60
C THR A 532 -3.37 8.08 -8.11
N ASN A 533 -4.10 9.05 -8.68
CA ASN A 533 -4.35 9.14 -10.12
C ASN A 533 -3.55 10.24 -10.82
N PHE A 534 -2.72 10.98 -10.09
CA PHE A 534 -1.92 12.09 -10.58
C PHE A 534 -2.79 13.10 -11.38
N LYS A 535 -4.05 13.34 -11.02
CA LYS A 535 -4.95 14.19 -11.85
C LYS A 535 -4.69 15.68 -11.62
N LYS A 536 -4.62 16.47 -12.70
CA LYS A 536 -4.74 17.94 -12.68
C LYS A 536 -6.22 18.31 -12.54
N ARG A 537 -6.54 19.32 -11.73
CA ARG A 537 -7.86 19.95 -11.70
C ARG A 537 -7.69 21.45 -11.68
#